data_AF-A0A9P1NWJ0-F1
#
_entry.id   AF-A0A9P1NWJ0-F1
#
_cell.length_a   1.000
_cell.length_b   1.000
_cell.length_c   1.000
_cell.angle_alpha   90.00
_cell.angle_beta   90.00
_cell.angle_gamma   90.00
#
_symmetry.space_group_name_H-M   'P 1'
#
loop_
_entity.id
_entity.type
_entity.pdbx_description
1 polymer ?
#
loop_
_entity_poly.entity_id
_entity_poly.type
_entity_poly.pdbx_seq_one_letter_code
_entity_poly.pdbx_strand_id
1 'polypeptide(L)'
;MPPSKPQDWINLANERAADADEISKTRKTSVASVYLAGYAIECSLKALLQERGTGFPKHGQQGHNLRELWESANFRLSDLSDPTGAKTFYLEKWNTSLRYEVTCDSLLSHQELVEKAKQLTGWIQTQMRRTRPRRPR
;
A
#
# COMPACT_ATOMS: atom_id res chain seq x y z
N MET A 1 -1.16 16.41 11.93
CA MET A 1 -2.14 15.55 12.61
C MET A 1 -2.18 14.20 11.93
N PRO A 2 -2.31 13.08 12.67
CA PRO A 2 -2.49 11.78 12.03
C PRO A 2 -3.79 11.77 11.21
N PRO A 3 -3.85 11.03 10.09
CA PRO A 3 -5.06 10.91 9.29
C PRO A 3 -6.23 10.43 10.15
N SER A 4 -7.36 11.13 10.06
CA SER A 4 -8.49 10.96 10.97
C SER A 4 -9.72 10.38 10.29
N LYS A 5 -9.82 10.54 8.96
CA LYS A 5 -10.91 10.06 8.10
C LYS A 5 -10.34 9.22 6.95
N PRO A 6 -11.14 8.33 6.33
CA PRO A 6 -10.70 7.54 5.18
C PRO A 6 -10.08 8.38 4.06
N GLN A 7 -10.62 9.57 3.79
CA GLN A 7 -10.10 10.45 2.74
C GLN A 7 -8.70 11.01 3.06
N ASP A 8 -8.39 11.24 4.34
CA ASP A 8 -7.06 11.72 4.75
C ASP A 8 -5.99 10.66 4.41
N TRP A 9 -6.31 9.39 4.65
CA TRP A 9 -5.46 8.25 4.28
C TRP A 9 -5.28 8.12 2.77
N ILE A 10 -6.35 8.30 2.00
CA ILE A 10 -6.27 8.26 0.53
C ILE A 10 -5.39 9.38 -0.02
N ASN A 11 -5.53 10.61 0.51
CA ASN A 11 -4.68 11.72 0.09
C ASN A 11 -3.21 11.41 0.37
N LEU A 12 -2.91 10.90 1.58
CA LEU A 12 -1.55 10.49 1.91
C LEU A 12 -1.04 9.34 1.03
N ALA A 13 -1.88 8.35 0.73
CA ALA A 13 -1.50 7.25 -0.16
C ALA A 13 -1.12 7.77 -1.57
N ASN A 14 -1.89 8.72 -2.09
CA ASN A 14 -1.65 9.29 -3.42
C ASN A 14 -0.34 10.09 -3.47
N GLU A 15 -0.09 10.94 -2.47
CA GLU A 15 1.18 11.67 -2.35
C GLU A 15 2.38 10.71 -2.30
N ARG A 16 2.28 9.66 -1.48
CA ARG A 16 3.38 8.68 -1.31
C ARG A 16 3.58 7.81 -2.55
N ALA A 17 2.51 7.48 -3.27
CA ALA A 17 2.62 6.80 -4.56
C ALA A 17 3.27 7.70 -5.62
N ALA A 18 2.98 9.00 -5.63
CA ALA A 18 3.62 9.96 -6.53
C ALA A 18 5.11 10.13 -6.21
N ASP A 19 5.47 10.27 -4.93
CA ASP A 19 6.87 10.32 -4.48
C ASP A 19 7.63 9.06 -4.90
N ALA A 20 7.02 7.88 -4.69
CA ALA A 20 7.62 6.60 -5.06
C ALA A 20 7.88 6.50 -6.58
N ASP A 21 6.90 6.92 -7.40
CA ASP A 21 6.99 6.94 -8.85
C ASP A 21 8.14 7.85 -9.32
N GLU A 22 8.23 9.07 -8.78
CA GLU A 22 9.29 10.02 -9.14
C GLU A 22 10.68 9.54 -8.75
N ILE A 23 10.84 9.02 -7.53
CA ILE A 23 12.11 8.46 -7.07
C ILE A 23 12.50 7.24 -7.91
N SER A 24 11.56 6.40 -8.31
CA SER A 24 11.87 5.21 -9.13
C SER A 24 12.43 5.55 -10.51
N LYS A 25 12.01 6.69 -11.08
CA LYS A 25 12.47 7.17 -12.39
C LYS A 25 13.84 7.84 -12.32
N THR A 26 14.06 8.64 -11.28
CA THR A 26 15.28 9.45 -11.11
C THR A 26 16.40 8.71 -10.38
N ARG A 27 16.05 7.80 -9.46
CA ARG A 27 16.97 7.02 -8.63
C ARG A 27 16.55 5.55 -8.62
N LYS A 28 16.79 4.87 -9.75
CA LYS A 28 16.31 3.49 -10.04
C LYS A 28 16.62 2.43 -8.98
N THR A 29 17.70 2.60 -8.21
CA THR A 29 18.13 1.65 -7.16
C THR A 29 17.82 2.13 -5.75
N SER A 30 17.16 3.27 -5.59
CA SER A 30 16.82 3.81 -4.27
C SER A 30 15.75 2.94 -3.60
N VAL A 31 16.04 2.38 -2.42
CA VAL A 31 15.04 1.63 -1.62
C VAL A 31 13.88 2.52 -1.18
N ALA A 32 14.10 3.84 -1.11
CA ALA A 32 13.09 4.80 -0.70
C ALA A 32 11.81 4.73 -1.56
N SER A 33 11.91 4.47 -2.86
CA SER A 33 10.73 4.34 -3.72
C SER A 33 9.89 3.11 -3.35
N VAL A 34 10.54 1.96 -3.11
CA VAL A 34 9.88 0.72 -2.67
C VAL A 34 9.25 0.90 -1.29
N TYR A 35 9.95 1.56 -0.37
CA TYR A 35 9.42 1.89 0.94
C TYR A 35 8.14 2.73 0.83
N LEU A 36 8.18 3.84 0.09
CA LEU A 36 7.05 4.75 -0.07
C LEU A 36 5.87 4.10 -0.80
N ALA A 37 6.15 3.24 -1.78
CA ALA A 37 5.14 2.47 -2.49
C ALA A 37 4.36 1.52 -1.56
N GLY A 38 5.06 0.80 -0.67
CA GLY A 38 4.38 -0.03 0.34
C GLY A 38 3.62 0.81 1.38
N TYR A 39 4.14 1.99 1.72
CA TYR A 39 3.41 2.90 2.61
C TYR A 39 2.12 3.45 1.97
N ALA A 40 2.08 3.63 0.65
CA ALA A 40 0.86 3.97 -0.07
C ALA A 40 -0.19 2.84 -0.04
N ILE A 41 0.25 1.58 -0.15
CA ILE A 41 -0.61 0.40 0.04
C ILE A 41 -1.17 0.36 1.46
N GLU A 42 -0.31 0.57 2.48
CA GLU A 42 -0.70 0.61 3.90
C GLU A 42 -1.80 1.64 4.13
N CYS A 43 -1.59 2.87 3.67
CA CYS A 43 -2.55 3.96 3.80
C CYS A 43 -3.88 3.62 3.11
N SER A 44 -3.84 3.00 1.93
CA SER A 44 -5.05 2.60 1.19
C SER A 44 -5.83 1.49 1.91
N LEU A 45 -5.15 0.51 2.51
CA LEU A 45 -5.78 -0.53 3.32
C LEU A 45 -6.41 0.06 4.59
N LYS A 46 -5.70 0.95 5.29
CA LYS A 46 -6.23 1.67 6.46
C LYS A 46 -7.46 2.50 6.12
N ALA A 47 -7.45 3.18 4.97
CA ALA A 47 -8.61 3.91 4.47
C ALA A 47 -9.82 2.98 4.28
N LEU A 48 -9.61 1.83 3.62
CA LEU A 48 -10.66 0.85 3.36
C LEU A 48 -11.23 0.26 4.64
N LEU A 49 -10.37 -0.16 5.58
CA LEU A 49 -10.77 -0.72 6.87
C LEU A 49 -11.58 0.31 7.67
N GLN A 50 -11.11 1.57 7.70
CA GLN A 50 -11.83 2.65 8.36
C GLN A 50 -13.20 2.91 7.72
N GLU A 51 -13.29 2.95 6.39
CA GLU A 51 -14.55 3.13 5.66
C GLU A 51 -15.55 1.99 5.96
N ARG A 52 -15.05 0.78 6.19
CA ARG A 52 -15.86 -0.39 6.56
C ARG A 52 -16.21 -0.48 8.04
N GLY A 53 -15.74 0.46 8.87
CA GLY A 53 -15.90 0.39 10.32
C GLY A 53 -15.12 -0.78 10.96
N THR A 54 -14.14 -1.34 10.24
CA THR A 54 -13.28 -2.41 10.75
C THR A 54 -12.10 -1.79 11.50
N GLY A 55 -11.93 -2.16 12.77
CA GLY A 55 -10.79 -1.73 13.58
C GLY A 55 -9.48 -2.27 13.01
N PHE A 56 -8.41 -1.48 13.10
CA PHE A 56 -7.06 -1.91 12.74
C PHE A 56 -6.03 -1.29 13.69
N PRO A 57 -4.87 -1.94 13.89
CA PRO A 57 -3.78 -1.37 14.68
C PRO A 57 -3.28 -0.06 14.05
N LYS A 58 -3.35 1.04 14.79
CA LYS A 58 -2.88 2.36 14.32
C LYS A 58 -1.41 2.63 14.62
N HIS A 59 -0.85 1.89 15.57
CA HIS A 59 0.49 2.09 16.12
C HIS A 59 1.20 0.74 16.32
N GLY A 60 2.52 0.79 16.50
CA GLY A 60 3.35 -0.40 16.70
C GLY A 60 3.59 -1.19 15.42
N GLN A 61 4.33 -2.29 15.53
CA GLN A 61 4.71 -3.12 14.37
C GLN A 61 3.50 -3.68 13.62
N GLN A 62 2.43 -4.06 14.34
CA GLN A 62 1.19 -4.55 13.74
C GLN A 62 0.50 -3.51 12.85
N GLY A 63 0.64 -2.22 13.15
CA GLY A 63 0.08 -1.15 12.31
C GLY A 63 0.77 -1.00 10.95
N HIS A 64 1.88 -1.69 10.75
CA HIS A 64 2.66 -1.72 9.51
C HIS A 64 2.68 -3.10 8.86
N ASN A 65 1.95 -4.07 9.41
CA ASN A 65 1.86 -5.42 8.85
C ASN A 65 0.85 -5.41 7.69
N LEU A 66 1.36 -5.29 6.46
CA LEU A 66 0.52 -5.25 5.26
C LEU A 66 -0.30 -6.53 5.06
N ARG A 67 0.22 -7.70 5.47
CA ARG A 67 -0.52 -8.96 5.39
C ARG A 67 -1.72 -8.97 6.34
N GLU A 68 -1.53 -8.58 7.59
CA GLU A 68 -2.63 -8.50 8.55
C GLU A 68 -3.70 -7.48 8.11
N LEU A 69 -3.28 -6.34 7.57
CA LEU A 69 -4.21 -5.34 7.02
C LEU A 69 -4.97 -5.86 5.80
N TRP A 70 -4.31 -6.64 4.93
CA TRP A 70 -4.92 -7.27 3.76
C TRP A 70 -5.98 -8.31 4.17
N GLU A 71 -5.64 -9.18 5.11
CA GLU A 71 -6.55 -10.21 5.64
C GLU A 71 -7.72 -9.57 6.41
N SER A 72 -7.46 -8.53 7.21
CA SER A 72 -8.51 -7.76 7.90
C SER A 72 -9.46 -7.07 6.92
N ALA A 73 -8.99 -6.74 5.71
CA ALA A 73 -9.81 -6.22 4.63
C ALA A 73 -10.60 -7.32 3.90
N ASN A 74 -10.59 -8.56 4.42
CA ASN A 74 -11.25 -9.73 3.87
C ASN A 74 -10.84 -10.02 2.42
N PHE A 75 -9.57 -9.72 2.09
CA PHE A 75 -8.99 -10.06 0.80
C PHE A 75 -8.21 -11.38 0.89
N ARG A 76 -8.24 -12.13 -0.20
CA ARG A 76 -7.49 -13.39 -0.37
C ARG A 76 -6.18 -13.10 -1.08
N LEU A 77 -5.17 -13.94 -0.88
CA LEU A 77 -3.93 -13.84 -1.67
C LEU A 77 -4.18 -14.01 -3.17
N SER A 78 -5.18 -14.80 -3.55
CA SER A 78 -5.61 -14.95 -4.95
C SER A 78 -6.09 -13.64 -5.58
N ASP A 79 -6.56 -12.68 -4.78
CA ASP A 79 -7.06 -11.39 -5.27
C ASP A 79 -5.92 -10.48 -5.75
N LEU A 80 -4.66 -10.77 -5.37
CA LEU A 80 -3.50 -10.05 -5.86
C LEU A 80 -3.34 -10.20 -7.38
N SER A 81 -3.64 -11.39 -7.93
CA SER A 81 -3.37 -11.73 -9.34
C SER A 81 -1.95 -11.29 -9.75
N ASP A 82 -0.97 -12.01 -9.21
CA ASP A 82 0.44 -11.59 -9.21
C ASP A 82 1.37 -12.66 -9.79
N PRO A 83 1.41 -12.81 -11.13
CA PRO A 83 2.24 -13.82 -11.77
C PRO A 83 3.74 -13.57 -11.59
N THR A 84 4.15 -12.34 -11.24
CA THR A 84 5.56 -11.95 -11.09
C THR A 84 6.05 -11.91 -9.64
N GLY A 85 5.16 -12.10 -8.66
CA GLY A 85 5.50 -11.97 -7.23
C GLY A 85 5.73 -10.53 -6.73
N ALA A 86 5.47 -9.53 -7.57
CA ALA A 86 5.76 -8.13 -7.28
C ALA A 86 4.79 -7.50 -6.25
N LYS A 87 3.53 -7.93 -6.26
CA LYS A 87 2.52 -7.52 -5.27
C LYS A 87 2.69 -8.32 -3.99
N THR A 88 2.98 -9.62 -4.11
CA THR A 88 3.27 -10.53 -2.99
C THR A 88 4.47 -10.06 -2.18
N PHE A 89 5.50 -9.49 -2.83
CA PHE A 89 6.62 -8.84 -2.17
C PHE A 89 6.19 -7.89 -1.04
N TYR A 90 5.13 -7.09 -1.27
CA TYR A 90 4.65 -6.14 -0.26
C TYR A 90 3.96 -6.79 0.93
N LEU A 91 3.36 -7.97 0.75
CA LEU A 91 2.73 -8.70 1.86
C LEU A 91 3.71 -9.58 2.64
N GLU A 92 4.89 -9.88 2.08
CA GLU A 92 5.82 -10.85 2.66
C GLU A 92 7.16 -10.26 3.08
N LYS A 93 7.71 -9.35 2.29
CA LYS A 93 9.06 -8.81 2.51
C LYS A 93 9.06 -7.35 2.95
N TRP A 94 8.09 -6.56 2.47
CA TRP A 94 8.04 -5.14 2.81
C TRP A 94 7.73 -4.94 4.30
N ASN A 95 8.52 -4.09 4.95
CA ASN A 95 8.27 -3.61 6.29
C ASN A 95 9.00 -2.25 6.51
N THR A 96 8.81 -1.64 7.68
CA THR A 96 9.36 -0.29 7.95
C THR A 96 10.88 -0.23 8.15
N SER A 97 11.58 -1.36 8.25
CA SER A 97 13.05 -1.42 8.30
C SER A 97 13.67 -0.94 7.00
N LEU A 98 12.97 -1.06 5.87
CA LEU A 98 13.42 -0.59 4.55
C LEU A 98 13.84 0.90 4.53
N ARG A 99 13.41 1.70 5.51
CA ARG A 99 13.88 3.08 5.70
C ARG A 99 15.37 3.20 5.99
N TYR A 100 15.95 2.18 6.60
CA TYR A 100 17.35 2.13 7.03
C TYR A 100 18.22 1.32 6.05
N GLU A 101 17.60 0.64 5.10
CA GLU A 101 18.28 -0.20 4.12
C GLU A 101 18.74 0.61 2.91
N VAL A 102 19.91 0.26 2.39
CA VAL A 102 20.46 0.82 1.15
C VAL A 102 20.27 -0.10 -0.06
N THR A 103 19.88 -1.35 0.18
CA THR A 103 19.57 -2.37 -0.84
C THR A 103 18.25 -3.05 -0.53
N CYS A 104 17.54 -3.52 -1.55
CA CYS A 104 16.31 -4.28 -1.42
C CYS A 104 16.55 -5.72 -1.89
N ASP A 105 16.26 -6.70 -1.04
CA ASP A 105 16.37 -8.13 -1.40
C ASP A 105 15.17 -8.57 -2.27
N SER A 106 15.23 -8.18 -3.54
CA SER A 106 14.25 -8.54 -4.56
C SER A 106 14.96 -8.86 -5.88
N LEU A 107 14.49 -9.90 -6.57
CA LEU A 107 14.92 -10.22 -7.94
C LEU A 107 14.29 -9.27 -8.98
N LEU A 108 13.28 -8.50 -8.57
CA LEU A 108 12.58 -7.52 -9.40
C LEU A 108 13.22 -6.15 -9.28
N SER A 109 13.16 -5.37 -10.35
CA SER A 109 13.58 -3.97 -10.30
C SER A 109 12.69 -3.15 -9.38
N HIS A 110 13.23 -2.10 -8.76
CA HIS A 110 12.43 -1.20 -7.93
C HIS A 110 11.32 -0.53 -8.73
N GLN A 111 11.54 -0.28 -10.03
CA GLN A 111 10.52 0.27 -10.92
C GLN A 111 9.33 -0.69 -11.09
N GLU A 112 9.59 -1.99 -11.30
CA GLU A 112 8.53 -3.00 -11.37
C GLU A 112 7.76 -3.10 -10.05
N LEU A 113 8.46 -3.10 -8.91
CA LEU A 113 7.84 -3.10 -7.60
C LEU A 113 6.93 -1.87 -7.41
N VAL A 114 7.39 -0.68 -7.77
CA VAL A 114 6.63 0.58 -7.63
C VAL A 114 5.40 0.58 -8.54
N GLU A 115 5.55 0.17 -9.80
CA GLU A 115 4.44 0.08 -10.75
C GLU A 115 3.36 -0.90 -10.25
N LYS A 116 3.76 -2.05 -9.73
CA LYS A 116 2.82 -3.06 -9.20
C LYS A 116 2.16 -2.62 -7.91
N ALA A 117 2.84 -1.86 -7.05
CA ALA A 117 2.23 -1.21 -5.89
C ALA A 117 1.23 -0.13 -6.27
N LYS A 118 1.50 0.65 -7.32
CA LYS A 118 0.56 1.66 -7.85
C LYS A 118 -0.73 1.00 -8.35
N GLN A 119 -0.61 -0.10 -9.09
CA GLN A 119 -1.75 -0.92 -9.51
C GLN A 119 -2.55 -1.46 -8.31
N LEU A 120 -1.85 -1.97 -7.30
CA LEU A 120 -2.48 -2.50 -6.09
C LEU A 120 -3.21 -1.41 -5.30
N THR A 121 -2.57 -0.27 -5.08
CA THR A 121 -3.15 0.94 -4.47
C THR A 121 -4.43 1.35 -5.19
N GLY A 122 -4.39 1.50 -6.52
CA GLY A 122 -5.56 1.87 -7.33
C GLY A 122 -6.70 0.84 -7.24
N TRP A 123 -6.37 -0.44 -7.17
CA TRP A 123 -7.36 -1.50 -6.98
C TRP A 123 -8.03 -1.43 -5.60
N ILE A 124 -7.26 -1.27 -4.51
CA ILE A 124 -7.79 -1.14 -3.14
C ILE A 124 -8.74 0.07 -3.06
N GLN A 125 -8.33 1.22 -3.59
CA GLN A 125 -9.14 2.43 -3.62
C GLN A 125 -10.43 2.27 -4.45
N THR A 126 -10.41 1.39 -5.46
CA THR A 126 -11.61 1.04 -6.23
C THR A 126 -12.57 0.18 -5.41
N GLN A 127 -12.06 -0.78 -4.61
CA GLN A 127 -12.90 -1.56 -3.69
C GLN A 127 -13.58 -0.66 -2.64
N MET A 128 -12.85 0.35 -2.13
CA MET A 128 -13.42 1.35 -1.21
C MET A 128 -14.61 2.09 -1.85
N ARG A 129 -14.45 2.58 -3.08
CA ARG A 129 -15.52 3.29 -3.81
C ARG A 129 -16.76 2.43 -4.06
N ARG A 130 -16.58 1.12 -4.29
CA ARG A 130 -17.70 0.16 -4.44
C ARG A 130 -18.46 -0.08 -3.14
N THR A 131 -17.80 0.12 -2.00
CA THR A 131 -18.39 -0.09 -0.67
C THR A 131 -19.25 1.10 -0.24
N ARG A 132 -19.09 2.28 -0.86
CA ARG A 132 -19.90 3.47 -0.55
C ARG A 132 -21.35 3.28 -1.02
N PRO A 133 -22.36 3.53 -0.16
CA PRO A 133 -23.74 3.57 -0.58
C PRO A 133 -23.90 4.59 -1.71
N ARG A 134 -24.57 4.20 -2.81
CA ARG A 134 -24.99 5.18 -3.83
C ARG A 134 -25.91 6.19 -3.14
N ARG A 135 -25.49 7.46 -3.03
CA ARG A 135 -26.42 8.54 -2.64
C ARG A 135 -27.56 8.54 -3.67
N PRO A 136 -28.83 8.39 -3.26
CA PRO A 136 -29.94 8.66 -4.16
C PRO A 136 -29.85 10.13 -4.59
N ARG A 137 -30.09 10.39 -5.88
CA ARG A 137 -30.17 11.74 -6.45
C ARG A 137 -31.38 12.48 -5.90
#